data_AF-A0A9Y2KXJ8-F1
#
_entry.id   AF-A0A9Y2KXJ8-F1
#
_cell.length_a   1.000
_cell.length_b   1.000
_cell.length_c   1.000
_cell.angle_alpha   90.00
_cell.angle_beta   90.00
_cell.angle_gamma   90.00
#
_symmetry.space_group_name_H-M   'P 1'
#
loop_
_entity.id
_entity.type
_entity.pdbx_description
1 polymer ?
#
loop_
_entity_poly.entity_id
_entity_poly.type
_entity_poly.pdbx_seq_one_letter_code
_entity_poly.pdbx_strand_id
1 'polypeptide(L)'
;MAPLKNIAKVSSVAMLVATGAAAMGNDAPLILLRCEQQTPICQALLQALSAEWQDYRISLSADPDAQAGLTIRYVEKHRAQDWLSGYLSWQSADGQSGNGPVIEYSVMDRALTSSDLTPYAVQLVRSTALPL
;
A
#
# COMPACT_ATOMS: atom_id res chain seq x y z
N MET A 1 49.58 -56.97 -36.99
CA MET A 1 48.88 -56.89 -35.68
C MET A 1 48.30 -55.49 -35.58
N ALA A 2 47.05 -55.27 -35.97
CA ALA A 2 45.78 -55.47 -35.23
C ALA A 2 45.22 -54.08 -34.82
N PRO A 3 43.98 -53.73 -35.25
CA PRO A 3 43.42 -52.38 -35.14
C PRO A 3 42.56 -52.19 -33.88
N LEU A 4 42.48 -50.97 -33.34
CA LEU A 4 41.54 -50.58 -32.28
C LEU A 4 40.87 -49.25 -32.68
N LYS A 5 39.71 -49.27 -33.33
CA LYS A 5 38.30 -49.40 -32.85
C LYS A 5 37.70 -48.09 -32.32
N ASN A 6 36.72 -47.60 -33.10
CA ASN A 6 35.71 -46.59 -32.76
C ASN A 6 35.03 -46.88 -31.42
N ILE A 7 34.80 -45.85 -30.60
CA ILE A 7 33.68 -45.82 -29.65
C ILE A 7 32.99 -44.47 -29.74
N ALA A 8 31.68 -44.57 -29.94
CA ALA A 8 30.75 -43.50 -30.24
C ALA A 8 30.26 -42.74 -28.99
N LYS A 9 29.69 -41.57 -29.26
CA LYS A 9 28.86 -40.70 -28.40
C LYS A 9 27.98 -41.45 -27.40
N VAL A 10 27.89 -40.92 -26.17
CA VAL A 10 26.59 -40.65 -25.49
C VAL A 10 26.79 -39.44 -24.57
N SER A 11 26.30 -38.26 -24.98
CA SER A 11 26.12 -37.11 -24.08
C SER A 11 24.77 -37.27 -23.38
N SER A 12 24.79 -37.58 -22.09
CA SER A 12 23.59 -37.58 -21.26
C SER A 12 23.21 -36.13 -20.95
N VAL A 13 22.25 -35.59 -21.69
CA VAL A 13 21.55 -34.36 -21.30
C VAL A 13 20.61 -34.72 -20.15
N ALA A 14 21.00 -34.35 -18.94
CA ALA A 14 20.09 -34.37 -17.81
C ALA A 14 19.10 -33.22 -17.97
N MET A 15 17.90 -33.51 -18.48
CA MET A 15 16.75 -32.62 -18.36
C MET A 15 16.36 -32.55 -16.88
N LEU A 16 16.86 -31.52 -16.19
CA LEU A 16 16.27 -31.09 -14.93
C LEU A 16 14.90 -30.47 -15.28
N VAL A 17 13.85 -31.27 -15.08
CA VAL A 17 12.48 -30.76 -15.05
C VAL A 17 12.37 -29.89 -13.82
N ALA A 18 12.59 -28.59 -13.99
CA ALA A 18 12.20 -27.59 -13.01
C ALA A 18 10.67 -27.62 -12.95
N THR A 19 10.13 -28.37 -12.00
CA THR A 19 8.75 -28.17 -11.54
C THR A 19 8.70 -26.81 -10.85
N GLY A 20 8.55 -25.77 -11.65
CA GLY A 20 8.15 -24.45 -11.18
C GLY A 20 6.74 -24.57 -10.64
N ALA A 21 6.61 -24.95 -9.37
CA ALA A 21 5.42 -24.62 -8.62
C ALA A 21 5.43 -23.09 -8.46
N ALA A 22 4.84 -22.39 -9.43
CA ALA A 22 4.37 -21.05 -9.18
C ALA A 22 3.26 -21.18 -8.14
N ALA A 23 3.64 -21.12 -6.86
CA ALA A 23 2.71 -20.72 -5.83
C ALA A 23 2.34 -19.27 -6.14
N MET A 24 1.37 -19.08 -7.05
CA MET A 24 0.59 -17.86 -7.13
C MET A 24 -0.26 -17.83 -5.87
N GLY A 25 0.38 -17.52 -4.74
CA GLY A 25 -0.32 -16.99 -3.58
C GLY A 25 -0.92 -15.68 -4.07
N ASN A 26 -2.22 -15.71 -4.35
CA ASN A 26 -3.01 -14.53 -4.68
C ASN A 26 -3.18 -13.67 -3.41
N ASP A 27 -2.06 -13.23 -2.84
CA ASP A 27 -2.07 -12.37 -1.68
C ASP A 27 -2.23 -10.95 -2.19
N ALA A 28 -3.42 -10.39 -1.96
CA ALA A 28 -3.79 -9.05 -2.42
C ALA A 28 -2.70 -8.05 -1.98
N PRO A 29 -2.27 -7.11 -2.86
CA PRO A 29 -1.17 -6.22 -2.55
C PRO A 29 -1.44 -5.43 -1.26
N LEU A 30 -0.41 -5.34 -0.42
CA LEU A 30 -0.51 -4.68 0.88
C LEU A 30 -0.29 -3.17 0.73
N ILE A 31 -1.24 -2.40 1.24
CA ILE A 31 -1.12 -0.97 1.52
C ILE A 31 -0.99 -0.79 3.03
N LEU A 32 0.06 -0.08 3.46
CA LEU A 32 0.23 0.31 4.85
C LEU A 32 -0.20 1.76 5.06
N LEU A 33 -1.17 1.97 5.95
CA LEU A 33 -1.47 3.28 6.49
C LEU A 33 -0.59 3.50 7.73
N ARG A 34 0.41 4.37 7.58
CA ARG A 34 1.33 4.75 8.66
C ARG A 34 0.67 5.77 9.58
N CYS A 35 0.49 5.35 10.82
CA CYS A 35 -0.09 6.16 11.88
C CYS A 35 0.75 6.02 13.15
N GLU A 36 1.47 7.07 13.51
CA GLU A 36 2.30 7.11 14.72
C GLU A 36 1.46 6.93 16.00
N GLN A 37 0.21 7.42 15.96
CA GLN A 37 -0.77 7.27 17.02
C GLN A 37 -2.11 6.84 16.39
N GLN A 38 -2.85 5.96 17.07
CA GLN A 38 -4.19 5.56 16.65
C GLN A 38 -5.19 6.70 16.92
N THR A 39 -5.13 7.72 16.09
CA THR A 39 -6.05 8.85 16.12
C THR A 39 -7.36 8.49 15.40
N PRO A 40 -8.48 9.15 15.73
CA PRO A 40 -9.74 8.93 15.02
C PRO A 40 -9.65 9.12 13.50
N ILE A 41 -8.78 10.01 13.02
CA ILE A 41 -8.55 10.21 11.58
C ILE A 41 -7.89 8.99 10.92
N CYS A 42 -7.00 8.29 11.62
CA CYS A 42 -6.39 7.06 11.11
C CYS A 42 -7.41 5.95 10.91
N GLN A 43 -8.37 5.80 11.83
CA GLN A 43 -9.47 4.83 11.66
C GLN A 43 -10.38 5.21 10.50
N ALA A 44 -10.75 6.49 10.38
CA ALA A 44 -11.56 6.98 9.27
C ALA A 44 -10.86 6.75 7.92
N LEU A 45 -9.54 6.97 7.85
CA LEU A 45 -8.73 6.69 6.67
C LEU A 45 -8.64 5.21 6.35
N LEU A 46 -8.40 4.34 7.34
CA LEU A 46 -8.40 2.89 7.12
C LEU A 46 -9.71 2.42 6.48
N GLN A 47 -10.84 2.90 7.01
CA GLN A 47 -12.18 2.59 6.48
C GLN A 47 -12.35 3.14 5.06
N ALA A 48 -11.97 4.38 4.81
CA ALA A 48 -12.09 5.01 3.49
C ALA A 48 -11.23 4.31 2.43
N LEU A 49 -9.96 4.02 2.74
CA LEU A 49 -9.07 3.30 1.84
C LEU A 49 -9.64 1.88 1.56
N SER A 50 -10.12 1.18 2.59
CA SER A 50 -10.61 -0.21 2.43
C SER A 50 -11.91 -0.28 1.62
N ALA A 51 -12.74 0.76 1.70
CA ALA A 51 -13.96 0.87 0.91
C ALA A 51 -13.66 1.20 -0.56
N GLU A 52 -12.66 2.05 -0.82
CA GLU A 52 -12.29 2.49 -2.17
C GLU A 52 -11.52 1.40 -2.93
N TRP A 53 -10.66 0.62 -2.26
CA TRP A 53 -9.83 -0.42 -2.91
C TRP A 53 -9.98 -1.79 -2.24
N GLN A 54 -11.04 -2.50 -2.66
CA GLN A 54 -11.40 -3.80 -2.11
C GLN A 54 -10.44 -4.94 -2.51
N ASP A 55 -9.68 -4.73 -3.60
CA ASP A 55 -8.69 -5.70 -4.09
C ASP A 55 -7.34 -5.62 -3.36
N TYR A 56 -7.18 -4.68 -2.42
CA TYR A 56 -5.95 -4.47 -1.66
C TYR A 56 -6.15 -4.82 -0.19
N ARG A 57 -5.11 -5.39 0.42
CA ARG A 57 -5.08 -5.55 1.88
C ARG A 57 -4.61 -4.24 2.48
N ILE A 58 -5.37 -3.67 3.40
CA ILE A 58 -5.04 -2.40 4.02
C ILE A 58 -4.87 -2.59 5.52
N SER A 59 -3.70 -2.21 6.04
CA SER A 59 -3.36 -2.39 7.45
C SER A 59 -2.79 -1.11 8.04
N LEU A 60 -3.06 -0.89 9.34
CA LEU A 60 -2.40 0.14 10.13
C LEU A 60 -1.02 -0.36 10.58
N SER A 61 -0.02 0.49 10.48
CA SER A 61 1.29 0.25 11.08
C SER A 61 1.85 1.51 11.72
N ALA A 62 2.44 1.35 12.91
CA ALA A 62 3.28 2.36 13.54
C ALA A 62 4.77 2.09 13.30
N ASP A 63 5.12 0.93 12.75
CA ASP A 63 6.49 0.51 12.49
C ASP A 63 7.03 1.24 11.24
N PRO A 64 8.10 2.05 11.36
CA PRO A 64 8.71 2.73 10.23
C PRO A 64 9.37 1.78 9.23
N ASP A 65 9.72 0.56 9.64
CA ASP A 65 10.45 -0.43 8.84
C ASP A 65 9.51 -1.47 8.21
N ALA A 66 8.21 -1.41 8.49
CA ALA A 66 7.22 -2.30 7.89
C ALA A 66 7.17 -2.11 6.36
N GLN A 67 7.33 -3.21 5.63
CA GLN A 67 7.36 -3.23 4.17
C GLN A 67 5.97 -3.44 3.57
N ALA A 68 5.70 -2.73 2.48
CA ALA A 68 4.45 -2.81 1.72
C ALA A 68 4.65 -2.33 0.29
N GLY A 69 3.72 -2.70 -0.61
CA GLY A 69 3.71 -2.20 -1.98
C GLY A 69 3.50 -0.69 -2.04
N LEU A 70 2.68 -0.17 -1.11
CA LEU A 70 2.42 1.26 -0.94
C LEU A 70 2.33 1.59 0.55
N THR A 71 3.01 2.66 0.97
CA THR A 71 2.85 3.26 2.29
C THR A 71 2.18 4.62 2.14
N ILE A 72 1.15 4.87 2.93
CA ILE A 72 0.38 6.11 2.96
C ILE A 72 0.49 6.71 4.35
N ARG A 73 0.62 8.03 4.44
CA ARG A 73 0.62 8.76 5.71
C ARG A 73 -0.22 10.03 5.57
N TYR A 74 -1.07 10.27 6.57
CA TYR A 74 -1.77 11.54 6.71
C TYR A 74 -0.84 12.62 7.26
N VAL A 75 -0.81 13.77 6.62
CA VAL A 75 -0.07 14.95 7.07
C VAL A 75 -1.06 16.05 7.41
N GLU A 76 -1.22 16.31 8.70
CA GLU A 76 -2.05 17.40 9.20
C GLU A 76 -1.38 18.76 8.90
N LYS A 77 -2.20 19.72 8.45
CA LYS A 77 -1.79 21.09 8.17
C LYS A 77 -2.42 22.09 9.15
N HIS A 78 -3.66 21.84 9.54
CA HIS A 78 -4.37 22.66 10.51
C HIS A 78 -5.34 21.82 11.33
N ARG A 79 -5.47 22.15 12.62
CA ARG A 79 -6.51 21.61 13.50
C ARG A 79 -7.02 22.67 14.46
N ALA A 80 -8.31 22.94 14.36
CA ALA A 80 -9.09 23.75 15.29
C ALA A 80 -10.33 22.96 15.73
N GLN A 81 -11.16 23.60 16.55
CA GLN A 81 -12.37 22.98 17.09
C GLN A 81 -13.38 22.63 15.98
N ASP A 82 -13.48 23.44 14.94
CA ASP A 82 -14.47 23.39 13.86
C ASP A 82 -13.85 23.20 12.47
N TRP A 83 -12.52 23.13 12.38
CA TRP A 83 -11.77 23.08 11.12
C TRP A 83 -10.60 22.12 11.19
N LEU A 84 -10.41 21.34 10.12
CA LEU A 84 -9.31 20.42 9.91
C LEU A 84 -8.81 20.56 8.47
N SER A 85 -7.49 20.53 8.27
CA SER A 85 -6.89 20.42 6.95
C SER A 85 -5.64 19.57 6.94
N GLY A 86 -5.33 19.02 5.77
CA GLY A 86 -4.25 18.06 5.60
C GLY A 86 -4.25 17.43 4.22
N TYR A 87 -3.31 16.51 3.99
CA TYR A 87 -3.17 15.77 2.74
C TYR A 87 -2.63 14.36 3.00
N LEU A 88 -2.68 13.49 2.00
CA LEU A 88 -2.02 12.19 2.04
C LEU A 88 -0.67 12.26 1.33
N SER A 89 0.40 11.91 2.05
CA SER A 89 1.69 11.59 1.44
C SER A 89 1.78 10.09 1.21
N TRP A 90 2.44 9.66 0.13
CA TRP A 90 2.61 8.25 -0.18
C TRP A 90 4.01 7.94 -0.68
N GLN A 91 4.40 6.67 -0.52
CA GLN A 91 5.64 6.10 -1.00
C GLN A 91 5.41 4.67 -1.49
N SER A 92 5.81 4.37 -2.73
CA SER A 92 5.76 3.01 -3.29
C SER A 92 7.01 2.21 -2.93
N ALA A 93 6.94 0.88 -3.06
CA ALA A 93 8.07 -0.02 -2.86
C ALA A 93 9.26 0.29 -3.79
N ASP A 94 9.01 0.83 -4.98
CA ASP A 94 10.03 1.24 -5.95
C ASP A 94 10.73 2.56 -5.59
N GLY A 95 10.39 3.16 -4.44
CA GLY A 95 10.98 4.39 -3.95
C GLY A 95 10.36 5.67 -4.53
N GLN A 96 9.35 5.56 -5.39
CA GLN A 96 8.59 6.73 -5.83
C GLN A 96 7.78 7.28 -4.66
N SER A 97 7.60 8.59 -4.62
CA SER A 97 6.80 9.24 -3.60
C SER A 97 6.02 10.41 -4.17
N GLY A 98 4.95 10.79 -3.49
CA GLY A 98 4.10 11.88 -3.90
C GLY A 98 3.20 12.37 -2.78
N ASN A 99 2.53 13.49 -3.05
CA ASN A 99 1.58 14.11 -2.16
C ASN A 99 0.25 14.33 -2.89
N GLY A 100 -0.85 14.05 -2.21
CA GLY A 100 -2.18 14.50 -2.61
C GLY A 100 -2.36 16.00 -2.40
N PRO A 101 -3.46 16.56 -2.92
CA PRO A 101 -3.83 17.94 -2.66
C PRO A 101 -4.17 18.15 -1.18
N VAL A 102 -4.01 19.38 -0.70
CA VAL A 102 -4.52 19.79 0.61
C VAL A 102 -6.04 19.85 0.55
N ILE A 103 -6.69 19.10 1.44
CA ILE A 103 -8.14 19.12 1.63
C ILE A 103 -8.43 19.81 2.96
N GLU A 104 -9.37 20.75 2.90
CA GLU A 104 -9.90 21.46 4.06
C GLU A 104 -11.33 20.99 4.33
N TYR A 105 -11.64 20.83 5.61
CA TYR A 105 -12.96 20.41 6.07
C TYR A 105 -13.33 21.22 7.30
N SER A 106 -14.43 21.97 7.20
CA SER A 106 -14.98 22.74 8.29
C SER A 106 -16.45 22.43 8.49
N VAL A 107 -16.90 22.57 9.74
CA VAL A 107 -18.31 22.49 10.12
C VAL A 107 -18.73 23.82 10.70
N MET A 108 -19.92 24.30 10.33
CA MET A 108 -20.47 25.53 10.89
C MET A 108 -21.13 25.26 12.25
N ASP A 109 -21.00 26.22 13.16
CA ASP A 109 -21.76 26.33 14.42
C ASP A 109 -21.59 25.19 15.43
N ARG A 110 -20.60 24.31 15.25
CA ARG A 110 -20.27 23.24 16.20
C ARG A 110 -18.83 22.78 16.08
N ALA A 111 -18.39 22.00 17.05
CA ALA A 111 -17.11 21.31 16.98
C ALA A 111 -17.14 20.13 15.98
N LEU A 112 -15.98 19.83 15.41
CA LEU A 112 -15.67 18.58 14.73
C LEU A 112 -15.82 17.42 15.70
N THR A 113 -16.48 16.38 15.21
CA THR A 113 -16.72 15.12 15.89
C THR A 113 -16.09 13.99 15.10
N SER A 114 -15.96 12.81 15.71
CA SER A 114 -15.39 11.65 15.02
C SER A 114 -16.18 11.26 13.75
N SER A 115 -17.50 11.49 13.71
CA SER A 115 -18.33 11.22 12.52
C SER A 115 -18.02 12.15 11.35
N ASP A 116 -17.48 13.34 11.60
CA ASP A 116 -17.08 14.29 10.55
C ASP A 116 -15.78 13.86 9.85
N LEU A 117 -14.98 13.02 10.50
CA LEU A 117 -13.71 12.55 9.95
C LEU A 117 -13.93 11.53 8.83
N THR A 118 -15.05 10.81 8.81
CA THR A 118 -15.38 9.85 7.74
C THR A 118 -15.51 10.52 6.37
N PRO A 119 -16.38 11.53 6.15
CA PRO A 119 -16.47 12.19 4.86
C PRO A 119 -15.16 12.92 4.49
N TYR A 120 -14.46 13.49 5.47
CA TYR A 120 -13.15 14.10 5.24
C TYR A 120 -12.10 13.09 4.73
N ALA A 121 -12.01 11.91 5.38
CA ALA A 121 -11.11 10.84 4.97
C ALA A 121 -11.45 10.33 3.56
N VAL A 122 -12.74 10.13 3.24
CA VAL A 122 -13.17 9.75 1.89
C VAL A 122 -12.71 10.76 0.85
N GLN A 123 -12.83 12.06 1.15
CA GLN A 123 -12.37 13.11 0.23
C GLN A 123 -10.85 13.10 0.05
N LEU A 124 -10.07 12.94 1.11
CA LEU A 124 -8.61 12.79 1.04
C LEU A 124 -8.20 11.63 0.12
N VAL A 125 -8.82 10.47 0.32
CA VAL A 125 -8.58 9.24 -0.45
C VAL A 125 -8.87 9.45 -1.93
N ARG A 126 -10.07 9.94 -2.26
CA ARG A 126 -10.51 10.12 -3.66
C ARG A 126 -9.79 11.24 -4.41
N SER A 127 -9.29 12.23 -3.67
CA SER A 127 -8.60 13.38 -4.27
C SER A 127 -7.11 13.13 -4.46
N THR A 128 -6.57 12.05 -3.89
CA THR A 128 -5.14 11.71 -3.99
C THR A 128 -4.93 10.71 -5.12
N ALA A 129 -4.11 11.06 -6.11
CA ALA A 129 -3.65 10.12 -7.13
C ALA A 129 -2.60 9.19 -6.52
N LEU A 130 -3.03 8.01 -6.06
CA LEU A 130 -2.14 6.96 -5.56
C LEU A 130 -1.67 6.07 -6.73
N PRO A 131 -0.41 5.59 -6.71
CA PRO A 131 0.11 4.68 -7.72
C PRO A 131 -0.28 3.24 -7.38
N LEU A 132 -1.56 2.90 -7.61
CA LEU A 132 -2.13 1.58 -7.32
C LEU A 132 -2.10 0.65 -8.53
#